data_AF-A0A959FMN1-F1
#
_entry.id   AF-A0A959FMN1-F1
#
_cell.length_a   1.000
_cell.length_b   1.000
_cell.length_c   1.000
_cell.angle_alpha   90.00
_cell.angle_beta   90.00
_cell.angle_gamma   90.00
#
_symmetry.space_group_name_H-M   'P 1'
#
loop_
_entity.id
_entity.type
_entity.pdbx_description
1 polymer ?
#
loop_
_entity_poly.entity_id
_entity_poly.type
_entity_poly.pdbx_seq_one_letter_code
_entity_poly.pdbx_strand_id
1 'polypeptide(L)'
;GNEEALYHLLATLAAPVRNGKRQPVIDRGEALRRGRRLRSIPFEWLAAVWMYWAGVKQYVHDTYGPWLFQQDQAPEDEEEDASAGPATDASGPNFGWWGKYLEVAEAGVFGSLPAVHQTNFHELCMYLVKKEADNRAQQRALEAVRTKTKR
;
A
#
# COMPACT_ATOMS: atom_id res chain seq x y z
N GLY A 1 -4.12 -3.63 28.38
CA GLY A 1 -3.27 -2.41 28.40
C GLY A 1 -2.67 -2.19 27.03
N ASN A 2 -2.31 -0.96 26.66
CA ASN A 2 -1.79 -0.60 25.33
C ASN A 2 -0.59 -1.46 24.87
N GLU A 3 0.19 -2.00 25.81
CA GLU A 3 1.29 -2.93 25.55
C GLU A 3 0.84 -4.25 24.90
N GLU A 4 -0.32 -4.78 25.29
CA GLU A 4 -0.83 -6.04 24.73
C GLU A 4 -1.22 -5.90 23.25
N ALA A 5 -1.77 -4.74 22.87
CA ALA A 5 -2.03 -4.41 21.48
C ALA A 5 -0.73 -4.30 20.67
N LEU A 6 0.32 -3.70 21.24
CA LEU A 6 1.63 -3.61 20.61
C LEU A 6 2.24 -5.00 20.35
N TYR A 7 2.18 -5.91 21.33
CA TYR A 7 2.68 -7.28 21.13
C TYR A 7 1.94 -8.00 20.01
N HIS A 8 0.62 -7.87 19.94
CA HIS A 8 -0.16 -8.50 18.89
C HIS A 8 0.11 -7.89 17.51
N LEU A 9 0.24 -6.56 17.43
CA LEU A 9 0.63 -5.88 16.20
C LEU A 9 2.02 -6.33 15.72
N LEU A 10 3.02 -6.28 16.59
CA LEU A 10 4.37 -6.71 16.20
C LEU A 10 4.43 -8.20 15.86
N ALA A 11 3.58 -9.02 16.47
CA ALA A 11 3.46 -10.43 16.13
C ALA A 11 2.88 -10.68 14.74
N THR A 12 2.00 -9.82 14.22
CA THR A 12 1.50 -9.92 12.83
C THR A 12 2.54 -9.41 11.83
N LEU A 13 3.37 -8.45 12.21
CA LEU A 13 4.46 -7.92 11.38
C LEU A 13 5.69 -8.83 11.33
N ALA A 14 5.96 -9.56 12.41
CA ALA A 14 7.10 -10.45 12.49
C ALA A 14 6.90 -11.67 11.57
N ALA A 15 7.66 -11.74 10.47
CA ALA A 15 7.72 -12.90 9.57
C ALA A 15 9.10 -13.56 9.66
N PRO A 16 9.34 -14.47 10.62
CA PRO A 16 10.65 -15.08 10.81
C PRO A 16 11.08 -15.85 9.57
N VAL A 17 12.37 -15.82 9.27
CA VAL A 17 12.95 -16.56 8.16
C VAL A 17 13.35 -17.95 8.67
N ARG A 18 12.80 -19.00 8.07
CA ARG A 18 13.17 -20.39 8.34
C ARG A 18 13.59 -21.05 7.02
N ASN A 19 14.77 -21.66 6.99
CA ASN A 19 15.35 -22.24 5.77
C ASN A 19 15.39 -21.24 4.60
N GLY A 20 15.77 -19.99 4.87
CA GLY A 20 15.83 -18.93 3.86
C GLY A 20 14.47 -18.40 3.36
N LYS A 21 13.35 -18.91 3.89
CA LYS A 21 11.99 -18.48 3.50
C LYS A 21 11.28 -17.77 4.64
N ARG A 22 10.65 -16.63 4.34
CA ARG A 22 9.77 -15.92 5.28
C ARG A 22 8.55 -16.79 5.60
N GLN A 23 8.23 -16.94 6.88
CA GLN A 23 7.09 -17.70 7.36
C GLN A 23 5.93 -16.73 7.64
N PRO A 24 4.87 -16.71 6.80
CA PRO A 24 3.71 -15.87 7.04
C PRO A 24 3.01 -16.26 8.34
N VAL A 25 2.20 -15.35 8.88
CA VAL A 25 1.28 -15.68 9.96
C VAL A 25 0.05 -16.32 9.34
N ILE A 26 -0.24 -17.56 9.72
CA ILE A 26 -1.29 -18.37 9.10
C ILE A 26 -2.65 -18.05 9.74
N ASP A 27 -2.66 -17.90 11.07
CA ASP A 27 -3.90 -17.71 11.82
C ASP A 27 -3.73 -16.79 13.04
N ARG A 28 -4.87 -16.37 13.60
CA ARG A 28 -4.93 -15.52 14.80
C ARG A 28 -4.26 -16.19 16.01
N GLY A 29 -4.45 -17.49 16.20
CA GLY A 29 -3.86 -18.23 17.31
C GLY A 29 -2.32 -18.20 17.26
N GLU A 30 -1.75 -18.28 16.06
CA GLU A 30 -0.33 -18.11 15.82
C GLU A 30 0.14 -16.70 16.17
N ALA A 31 -0.57 -15.66 15.72
CA ALA A 31 -0.26 -14.27 16.09
C ALA A 31 -0.24 -14.09 17.62
N LEU A 32 -1.23 -14.64 18.33
CA LEU A 32 -1.29 -14.60 19.80
C LEU A 32 -0.10 -15.35 20.44
N ARG A 33 0.25 -16.54 19.96
CA ARG A 33 1.43 -17.29 20.44
C ARG A 33 2.73 -16.52 20.19
N ARG A 34 2.87 -15.90 19.01
CA ARG A 34 4.01 -15.02 18.68
C ARG A 34 4.07 -13.83 19.64
N GLY A 35 2.95 -13.15 19.88
CA GLY A 35 2.84 -12.02 20.80
C GLY A 35 3.23 -12.36 22.24
N ARG A 36 2.87 -13.55 22.74
CA ARG A 36 3.32 -14.01 24.07
C ARG A 36 4.83 -14.11 24.19
N ARG A 37 5.54 -14.51 23.12
CA ARG A 37 7.00 -14.58 23.11
C ARG A 37 7.66 -13.20 23.09
N LEU A 38 6.98 -12.19 22.54
CA LEU A 38 7.48 -10.81 22.55
C LEU A 38 7.44 -10.16 23.94
N ARG A 39 6.69 -10.73 24.90
CA ARG A 39 6.63 -10.21 26.29
C ARG A 39 7.96 -10.27 27.02
N SER A 40 8.89 -11.13 26.60
CA SER A 40 10.23 -11.22 27.19
C SER A 40 11.19 -10.16 26.63
N ILE A 41 10.80 -9.42 25.59
CA ILE A 41 11.61 -8.40 24.95
C ILE A 41 11.37 -7.06 25.67
N PRO A 42 12.43 -6.29 26.00
CA PRO A 42 12.26 -4.97 26.59
C PRO A 42 11.38 -4.05 25.72
N PHE A 43 10.53 -3.26 26.37
CA PHE A 43 9.54 -2.42 25.70
C PHE A 43 10.19 -1.44 24.70
N GLU A 44 11.35 -0.89 25.04
CA GLU A 44 12.08 0.09 24.23
C GLU A 44 12.44 -0.48 22.86
N TRP A 45 12.78 -1.77 22.80
CA TRP A 45 13.12 -2.45 21.55
C TRP A 45 11.89 -2.65 20.68
N LEU A 46 10.77 -3.01 21.30
CA LEU A 46 9.49 -3.17 20.61
C LEU A 46 8.96 -1.84 20.08
N ALA A 47 9.07 -0.78 20.89
CA ALA A 47 8.74 0.58 20.49
C ALA A 47 9.62 1.04 19.31
N ALA A 48 10.94 0.78 19.35
CA ALA A 48 11.84 1.10 18.25
C ALA A 48 11.45 0.38 16.94
N VAL A 49 11.13 -0.91 17.00
CA VAL A 49 10.66 -1.68 15.82
C VAL A 49 9.34 -1.12 15.29
N TRP A 50 8.41 -0.80 16.17
CA TRP A 50 7.12 -0.21 15.78
C TRP A 50 7.30 1.17 15.13
N MET A 51 8.12 2.05 15.72
CA MET A 51 8.42 3.37 15.16
C MET A 51 9.12 3.26 13.80
N TYR A 52 10.05 2.32 13.66
CA TYR A 52 10.68 2.04 12.37
C TYR A 52 9.63 1.64 11.32
N TRP A 53 8.74 0.70 11.64
CA TRP A 53 7.68 0.27 10.74
C TRP A 53 6.71 1.42 10.38
N ALA A 54 6.33 2.24 11.36
CA ALA A 54 5.50 3.42 11.13
C ALA A 54 6.20 4.43 10.22
N GLY A 55 7.49 4.68 10.43
CA GLY A 55 8.30 5.56 9.58
C GLY A 55 8.42 5.06 8.14
N VAL A 56 8.60 3.74 7.93
CA VAL A 56 8.59 3.15 6.59
C VAL A 56 7.23 3.34 5.91
N LYS A 57 6.14 3.16 6.65
CA LYS A 57 4.79 3.40 6.11
C LYS A 57 4.58 4.86 5.73
N GLN A 58 4.97 5.78 6.60
CA GLN A 58 4.90 7.22 6.34
C GLN A 58 5.71 7.58 5.09
N TYR A 59 6.94 7.09 4.99
CA TYR A 59 7.80 7.33 3.83
C TYR A 59 7.16 6.86 2.51
N VAL A 60 6.60 5.65 2.47
CA VAL A 60 5.89 5.17 1.28
C VAL A 60 4.69 6.06 0.98
N HIS A 61 3.88 6.39 1.99
CA HIS A 61 2.72 7.25 1.81
C HIS A 61 3.12 8.62 1.21
N ASP A 62 4.17 9.25 1.72
CA ASP A 62 4.59 10.56 1.25
C ASP A 62 5.22 10.50 -0.14
N THR A 63 5.95 9.42 -0.44
CA THR A 63 6.60 9.23 -1.73
C THR A 63 5.60 8.88 -2.84
N TYR A 64 4.62 8.03 -2.53
CA TYR A 64 3.74 7.40 -3.54
C TYR A 64 2.27 7.78 -3.42
N GLY A 65 1.83 8.29 -2.28
CA GLY A 65 0.45 8.73 -2.04
C GLY A 65 -0.06 9.70 -3.10
N PRO A 66 0.70 10.74 -3.49
CA PRO A 66 0.31 11.65 -4.56
C PRO A 66 0.07 10.99 -5.93
N TRP A 67 0.52 9.75 -6.12
CA TRP A 67 0.38 9.03 -7.39
C TRP A 67 -0.65 7.92 -7.29
N LEU A 68 -0.66 7.20 -6.17
CA LEU A 68 -1.36 5.91 -6.03
C LEU A 68 -2.58 5.97 -5.11
N PHE A 69 -2.64 6.92 -4.17
CA PHE A 69 -3.63 6.95 -3.09
C PHE A 69 -4.47 8.25 -3.05
N GLN A 70 -4.30 9.17 -4.00
CA GLN A 70 -5.06 10.45 -4.03
C GLN A 70 -6.58 10.28 -4.17
N GLN A 71 -7.07 9.12 -4.62
CA GLN A 71 -8.52 8.85 -4.69
C GLN A 71 -9.18 8.68 -3.32
N ASP A 72 -8.40 8.54 -2.24
CA ASP A 72 -8.90 8.31 -0.88
C ASP A 72 -9.29 9.62 -0.17
N GLN A 73 -8.97 10.78 -0.75
CA GLN A 73 -9.40 12.09 -0.29
C GLN A 73 -10.50 12.60 -1.22
N ALA A 74 -11.72 12.09 -1.05
CA ALA A 74 -12.87 12.93 -1.36
C ALA A 74 -12.80 14.11 -0.37
N PRO A 75 -12.70 15.36 -0.83
CA PRO A 75 -12.85 16.49 0.06
C PRO A 75 -14.30 16.46 0.56
N GLU A 76 -14.50 16.14 1.83
CA GLU A 76 -15.62 16.69 2.58
C GLU A 76 -15.31 18.18 2.70
N ASP A 77 -15.89 18.96 1.79
CA ASP A 77 -15.88 20.43 1.75
C ASP A 77 -14.51 21.08 1.54
N GLU A 78 -14.14 21.37 0.29
CA GLU A 78 -13.46 22.63 -0.06
C GLU A 78 -13.59 22.91 -1.56
N GLU A 79 -13.92 24.17 -1.84
CA GLU A 79 -14.39 24.71 -3.12
C GLU A 79 -13.35 24.64 -4.25
N GLU A 80 -13.87 24.45 -5.46
CA GLU A 80 -13.33 24.80 -6.78
C GLU A 80 -11.82 25.11 -6.91
N ASP A 81 -11.05 24.14 -7.43
CA ASP A 81 -10.00 24.46 -8.40
C ASP A 81 -10.00 23.45 -9.57
N ALA A 82 -10.33 23.96 -10.75
CA ALA A 82 -10.68 23.22 -11.96
C ALA A 82 -9.44 22.77 -12.76
N SER A 83 -8.52 22.04 -12.14
CA SER A 83 -7.37 21.44 -12.83
C SER A 83 -7.05 19.98 -12.47
N ALA A 84 -7.84 19.33 -11.61
CA ALA A 84 -7.74 17.90 -11.41
C ALA A 84 -8.46 17.18 -12.56
N GLY A 85 -7.74 16.36 -13.33
CA GLY A 85 -8.34 15.50 -14.36
C GLY A 85 -9.45 14.63 -13.77
N PRO A 86 -10.36 14.09 -14.60
CA PRO A 86 -11.55 13.41 -14.12
C PRO A 86 -11.15 12.31 -13.13
N ALA A 87 -11.57 12.50 -11.88
CA ALA A 87 -11.58 11.43 -10.90
C ALA A 87 -12.35 10.28 -11.56
N THR A 88 -11.64 9.20 -11.89
CA THR A 88 -12.33 7.99 -12.29
C THR A 88 -13.17 7.60 -11.10
N ASP A 89 -14.50 7.68 -11.22
CA ASP A 89 -15.47 7.15 -10.29
C ASP A 89 -15.22 5.65 -10.14
N ALA A 90 -14.23 5.29 -9.33
CA ALA A 90 -13.99 3.93 -8.90
C ALA A 90 -15.09 3.63 -7.87
N SER A 91 -16.31 3.39 -8.36
CA SER A 91 -17.49 2.97 -7.60
C SER A 91 -17.32 1.60 -6.90
N GLY A 92 -16.08 1.12 -6.77
CA GLY A 92 -15.74 -0.13 -6.12
C GLY A 92 -15.30 0.10 -4.67
N PRO A 93 -15.30 -0.96 -3.85
CA PRO A 93 -14.74 -0.91 -2.51
C PRO A 93 -13.26 -0.48 -2.56
N ASN A 94 -12.94 0.56 -1.80
CA ASN A 94 -11.58 1.02 -1.64
C ASN A 94 -10.83 0.15 -0.60
N PHE A 95 -9.90 -0.67 -1.07
CA PHE A 95 -9.05 -1.51 -0.22
C PHE A 95 -7.68 -0.87 0.08
N GLY A 96 -7.48 0.39 -0.27
CA GLY A 96 -6.24 1.13 -0.09
C GLY A 96 -5.03 0.38 -0.64
N TRP A 97 -4.05 0.12 0.23
CA TRP A 97 -2.81 -0.56 -0.14
C TRP A 97 -3.05 -2.01 -0.61
N TRP A 98 -4.05 -2.69 -0.03
CA TRP A 98 -4.42 -4.05 -0.46
C TRP A 98 -5.00 -4.05 -1.88
N GLY A 99 -5.73 -3.01 -2.25
CA GLY A 99 -6.22 -2.83 -3.62
C GLY A 99 -5.08 -2.84 -4.64
N LYS A 100 -3.98 -2.16 -4.32
CA LYS A 100 -2.79 -2.12 -5.20
C LYS A 100 -2.12 -3.47 -5.40
N TYR A 101 -2.06 -4.31 -4.36
CA TYR A 101 -1.57 -5.69 -4.51
C TYR A 101 -2.45 -6.52 -5.44
N LEU A 102 -3.77 -6.37 -5.35
CA LEU A 102 -4.72 -7.07 -6.22
C LEU A 102 -4.63 -6.57 -7.66
N GLU A 103 -4.61 -5.26 -7.89
CA GLU A 103 -4.44 -4.65 -9.22
C GLU A 103 -3.18 -5.17 -9.93
N VAL A 104 -2.06 -5.29 -9.20
CA VAL A 104 -0.82 -5.81 -9.77
C VAL A 104 -0.90 -7.32 -10.05
N ALA A 105 -1.50 -8.09 -9.15
CA ALA A 105 -1.68 -9.52 -9.35
C ALA A 105 -2.57 -9.82 -10.56
N GLU A 106 -3.65 -9.05 -10.74
CA GLU A 106 -4.56 -9.15 -11.89
C GLU A 106 -3.85 -8.80 -13.21
N ALA A 107 -2.94 -7.82 -13.19
CA ALA A 107 -2.11 -7.49 -14.35
C ALA A 107 -1.12 -8.62 -14.73
N GLY A 108 -0.83 -9.56 -13.83
CA GLY A 108 0.05 -10.70 -14.07
C GLY A 108 1.54 -10.38 -14.21
N VAL A 109 1.94 -9.12 -14.00
CA VAL A 109 3.31 -8.63 -14.26
C VAL A 109 4.34 -9.27 -13.31
N PHE A 110 3.95 -9.46 -12.05
CA PHE A 110 4.79 -10.05 -11.01
C PHE A 110 4.35 -11.50 -10.66
N GLY A 111 3.53 -12.11 -11.51
CA GLY A 111 2.97 -13.44 -11.30
C GLY A 111 1.69 -13.45 -10.48
N SER A 112 1.47 -14.51 -9.71
CA SER A 112 0.26 -14.69 -8.89
C SER A 112 0.29 -13.83 -7.62
N LEU A 113 -0.87 -13.62 -6.98
CA LEU A 113 -0.98 -12.84 -5.74
C LEU A 113 0.05 -13.24 -4.65
N PRO A 114 0.33 -14.54 -4.39
CA PRO A 114 1.40 -14.95 -3.47
C PRO A 114 2.80 -14.50 -3.90
N ALA A 115 3.08 -14.42 -5.20
CA ALA A 115 4.34 -13.90 -5.73
C ALA A 115 4.44 -12.38 -5.53
N VAL A 116 3.35 -11.63 -5.80
CA VAL A 116 3.29 -10.19 -5.55
C VAL A 116 3.54 -9.87 -4.06
N HIS A 117 3.00 -10.68 -3.14
CA HIS A 117 3.27 -10.52 -1.70
C HIS A 117 4.73 -10.74 -1.30
N GLN A 118 5.51 -11.47 -2.12
CA GLN A 118 6.93 -11.71 -1.88
C GLN A 118 7.82 -10.69 -2.58
N THR A 119 7.29 -9.95 -3.55
CA THR A 119 7.99 -8.85 -4.24
C THR A 119 8.25 -7.68 -3.29
N ASN A 120 9.34 -6.96 -3.54
CA ASN A 120 9.62 -5.74 -2.81
C ASN A 120 8.52 -4.69 -3.09
N PHE A 121 7.89 -4.19 -2.03
CA PHE A 121 6.80 -3.24 -2.16
C PHE A 121 7.21 -1.92 -2.84
N HIS A 122 8.46 -1.48 -2.66
CA HIS A 122 9.01 -0.31 -3.35
C HIS A 122 9.03 -0.50 -4.88
N GLU A 123 9.38 -1.70 -5.35
CA GLU A 123 9.37 -2.05 -6.78
C GLU A 123 7.95 -2.04 -7.35
N LEU A 124 6.99 -2.58 -6.59
CA LEU A 124 5.57 -2.53 -6.96
C LEU A 124 5.08 -1.07 -7.08
N CYS A 125 5.43 -0.21 -6.13
CA CYS A 125 5.05 1.20 -6.16
C CYS A 125 5.68 1.92 -7.35
N MET A 126 6.98 1.73 -7.63
CA MET A 126 7.64 2.32 -8.81
C MET A 126 6.97 1.89 -10.11
N TYR A 127 6.64 0.61 -10.24
CA TYR A 127 5.91 0.10 -11.40
C TYR A 127 4.55 0.78 -11.56
N LEU A 128 3.77 0.88 -10.49
CA LEU A 128 2.46 1.50 -10.50
C LEU A 128 2.53 3.00 -10.83
N VAL A 129 3.48 3.73 -10.25
CA VAL A 129 3.71 5.15 -10.55
C VAL A 129 4.03 5.35 -12.03
N LYS A 130 4.91 4.53 -12.59
CA LYS A 130 5.24 4.59 -14.01
C LYS A 130 4.00 4.36 -14.87
N LYS A 131 3.23 3.31 -14.57
CA LYS A 131 1.98 2.99 -15.29
C LYS A 131 0.98 4.14 -15.22
N GLU A 132 0.82 4.74 -14.05
CA GLU A 132 -0.07 5.89 -13.85
C GLU A 132 0.41 7.13 -14.64
N ALA A 133 1.72 7.40 -14.65
CA ALA A 133 2.28 8.48 -15.45
C ALA A 133 2.05 8.26 -16.96
N ASP A 134 2.23 7.03 -17.45
CA ASP A 134 1.98 6.66 -18.84
C ASP A 134 0.48 6.82 -19.20
N ASN A 135 -0.42 6.38 -18.32
CA ASN A 135 -1.88 6.53 -18.49
C ASN A 135 -2.30 8.01 -18.59
N ARG A 136 -1.80 8.85 -17.66
CA ARG A 136 -2.09 10.29 -17.66
C ARG A 136 -1.57 10.97 -18.93
N ALA A 137 -0.38 10.58 -19.42
CA ALA A 137 0.16 11.10 -20.66
C ALA A 137 -0.71 10.72 -21.88
N GLN A 138 -1.18 9.47 -21.93
CA GLN A 138 -2.08 8.99 -22.99
C GLN A 138 -3.43 9.71 -22.97
N GLN A 139 -4.03 9.90 -21.78
CA GLN A 139 -5.28 10.65 -21.64
C GLN A 139 -5.16 12.09 -22.16
N ARG A 140 -4.12 12.82 -21.74
CA ARG A 140 -3.84 14.18 -22.22
C ARG A 140 -3.67 14.24 -23.73
N ALA A 141 -2.97 13.26 -24.32
CA ALA A 141 -2.81 13.18 -25.77
C ALA A 141 -4.15 12.96 -26.50
N LEU A 142 -5.03 12.10 -25.98
CA LEU A 142 -6.36 11.85 -26.55
C LEU A 142 -7.27 13.08 -26.44
N GLU A 143 -7.23 13.80 -25.32
CA GLU A 143 -7.98 15.06 -25.13
C GLU A 143 -7.53 16.16 -26.08
N ALA A 144 -6.22 16.30 -26.30
CA ALA A 144 -5.65 17.23 -27.27
C ALA A 144 -6.08 16.92 -28.72
N VAL A 145 -6.26 15.63 -29.07
CA VAL A 145 -6.80 15.25 -30.38
C VAL A 145 -8.29 15.59 -30.47
N ARG A 146 -9.08 15.26 -29.43
CA ARG A 146 -10.53 15.54 -29.39
C ARG A 146 -10.86 17.03 -29.50
N THR A 147 -10.09 17.90 -28.87
CA THR A 147 -10.29 19.35 -28.95
C THR A 147 -9.96 19.92 -30.32
N LYS A 148 -8.97 19.35 -31.03
CA LYS A 148 -8.64 19.73 -32.42
C LYS A 148 -9.71 19.32 -33.43
N THR A 149 -10.34 18.16 -33.27
CA THR A 149 -11.39 17.69 -34.20
C THR A 149 -12.72 18.44 -34.06
N LYS A 150 -12.95 19.15 -32.95
CA LYS A 150 -14.17 19.94 -32.71
C LYS A 150 -14.09 21.38 -33.24
N ARG A 151 -12.91 21.86 -33.65
CA ARG A 151 -12.71 23.17 -34.28
C ARG A 151 -12.68 23.03 -35.79
#